data_AF-A0A2V6F304-F1
#
_entry.id   AF-A0A2V6F304-F1
#
_cell.length_a   1.000
_cell.length_b   1.000
_cell.length_c   1.000
_cell.angle_alpha   90.00
_cell.angle_beta   90.00
_cell.angle_gamma   90.00
#
_symmetry.space_group_name_H-M   'P 1'
#
loop_
_entity.id
_entity.type
_entity.pdbx_description
1 polymer ?
#
loop_
_entity_poly.entity_id
_entity_poly.type
_entity_poly.pdbx_seq_one_letter_code
_entity_poly.pdbx_strand_id
1 'polypeptide(L)'
;MEQAYAYAVTDSGRIVGKARFTNGGPLHAFVTRENYPSVNDPLFDMGTLGGTTSEVWDMNDQSGSVGGAQISTGKMRAFYLQVGAESLQPFDELPPLPGVTRTDYQSEAYGVNSFGDVVGYAQNQSLTSRAFKYEPGSMTSA
;
A
#
# COMPACT_ATOMS: atom_id res chain seq x y z
N MET A 1 17.45 10.92 -6.05
CA MET A 1 16.15 10.56 -6.63
C MET A 1 16.14 10.91 -8.10
N GLU A 2 15.62 10.02 -8.96
CA GLU A 2 15.56 10.22 -10.42
C GLU A 2 14.13 10.42 -10.93
N GLN A 3 13.13 9.85 -10.24
CA GLN A 3 11.73 9.86 -10.63
C GLN A 3 10.84 9.74 -9.39
N ALA A 4 9.77 10.52 -9.30
CA ALA A 4 8.74 10.39 -8.28
C ALA A 4 7.37 10.77 -8.83
N TYR A 5 6.35 10.13 -8.30
CA TYR A 5 4.94 10.37 -8.58
C TYR A 5 4.21 10.50 -7.24
N ALA A 6 3.52 11.62 -7.04
CA ALA A 6 2.63 11.83 -5.90
C ALA A 6 1.20 11.49 -6.30
N TYR A 7 0.47 10.79 -5.42
CA TYR A 7 -0.89 10.31 -5.69
C TYR A 7 -1.93 10.87 -4.72
N ALA A 8 -1.57 11.11 -3.46
CA ALA A 8 -2.46 11.71 -2.47
C ALA A 8 -1.69 12.63 -1.50
N VAL A 9 -2.46 13.49 -0.84
CA VAL A 9 -1.99 14.39 0.22
C VAL A 9 -3.01 14.41 1.35
N THR A 10 -2.52 14.40 2.59
CA THR A 10 -3.37 14.48 3.78
C THR A 10 -3.59 15.91 4.25
N ASP A 11 -4.53 16.14 5.17
CA ASP A 11 -4.79 17.47 5.76
C ASP A 11 -3.59 17.99 6.55
N SER A 12 -2.77 17.11 7.14
CA SER A 12 -1.50 17.46 7.77
C SER A 12 -0.35 17.73 6.80
N GLY A 13 -0.62 17.64 5.49
CA GLY A 13 0.34 17.94 4.41
C GLY A 13 1.34 16.81 4.14
N ARG A 14 1.06 15.58 4.60
CA ARG A 14 1.84 14.40 4.19
C ARG A 14 1.49 14.02 2.76
N ILE A 15 2.49 13.75 1.94
CA ILE A 15 2.33 13.35 0.54
C ILE A 15 2.72 11.90 0.42
N VAL A 16 1.95 11.14 -0.36
CA VAL A 16 2.22 9.73 -0.64
C VAL A 16 2.34 9.45 -2.12
N GLY A 17 3.04 8.37 -2.45
CA GLY A 17 3.17 7.94 -3.83
C GLY A 17 4.25 6.88 -4.02
N LYS A 18 4.99 6.99 -5.12
CA LYS A 18 6.15 6.14 -5.41
C LYS A 18 7.34 6.92 -5.95
N ALA A 19 8.54 6.49 -5.62
CA ALA A 19 9.77 7.15 -6.06
C ALA A 19 10.91 6.15 -6.30
N ARG A 20 11.87 6.59 -7.12
CA ARG A 20 13.13 5.87 -7.36
C ARG A 20 14.20 6.44 -6.42
N PHE A 21 14.46 5.71 -5.34
CA PHE A 21 15.43 6.08 -4.31
C PHE A 21 16.88 5.79 -4.71
N THR A 22 17.11 4.69 -5.43
CA THR A 22 18.43 4.32 -5.98
C THR A 22 18.45 4.49 -7.50
N ASN A 23 19.52 5.06 -8.06
CA ASN A 23 19.65 5.26 -9.51
C ASN A 23 19.53 3.93 -10.28
N GLY A 24 18.67 3.88 -11.30
CA GLY A 24 18.33 2.65 -12.03
C GLY A 24 17.56 1.59 -11.23
N GLY A 25 17.23 1.86 -9.97
CA GLY A 25 16.48 0.96 -9.11
C GLY A 25 14.97 0.96 -9.38
N PRO A 26 14.24 0.02 -8.75
CA PRO A 26 12.79 -0.01 -8.83
C PRO A 26 12.16 1.20 -8.14
N LEU A 27 10.86 1.38 -8.39
CA LEU A 27 10.03 2.36 -7.68
C LEU A 27 9.50 1.73 -6.40
N HIS A 28 9.70 2.43 -5.28
CA HIS A 28 9.12 2.06 -4.00
C HIS A 28 8.13 3.12 -3.51
N ALA A 29 7.18 2.68 -2.71
CA ALA A 29 6.26 3.49 -1.97
C ALA A 29 6.99 4.50 -1.07
N PHE A 30 6.39 5.68 -0.93
CA PHE A 30 6.83 6.67 0.04
C PHE A 30 5.65 7.35 0.72
N VAL A 31 5.89 7.79 1.95
CA VAL A 31 5.05 8.72 2.71
C VAL A 31 5.97 9.79 3.27
N THR A 32 5.71 11.06 2.99
CA THR A 32 6.50 12.14 3.59
C THR A 32 6.09 12.41 5.04
N ARG A 33 6.95 13.12 5.77
CA ARG A 33 6.59 13.68 7.08
C ARG A 33 5.70 14.90 6.92
N GLU A 34 4.98 15.22 8.00
CA GLU A 34 4.21 16.46 8.12
C GLU A 34 5.10 17.66 7.81
N ASN A 35 4.59 18.60 7.01
CA ASN A 35 5.30 19.82 6.61
C ASN A 35 6.66 19.59 5.90
N TYR A 36 6.95 18.37 5.44
CA TYR A 36 8.19 18.04 4.73
C TYR A 36 7.88 17.44 3.36
N PRO A 37 7.67 18.26 2.31
CA PRO A 37 7.24 17.75 1.00
C PRO A 37 8.36 17.11 0.18
N SER A 38 9.61 17.12 0.67
CA SER A 38 10.73 16.56 -0.10
C SER A 38 10.85 15.06 0.12
N VAL A 39 10.84 14.32 -0.97
CA VAL A 39 10.99 12.86 -1.00
C VAL A 39 12.44 12.43 -1.23
N ASN A 40 13.39 13.36 -1.35
CA ASN A 40 14.78 13.08 -1.70
C ASN A 40 15.56 12.30 -0.64
N ASP A 41 15.00 12.15 0.55
CA ASP A 41 15.58 11.40 1.64
C ASP A 41 15.21 9.90 1.52
N PRO A 42 16.20 8.98 1.45
CA PRO A 42 15.94 7.54 1.52
C PRO A 42 15.16 7.10 2.76
N LEU A 43 15.10 7.92 3.82
CA LEU A 43 14.26 7.68 4.99
C LEU A 43 12.76 7.61 4.68
N PHE A 44 12.31 8.07 3.51
CA PHE A 44 10.92 7.92 3.07
C PHE A 44 10.68 6.67 2.23
N ASP A 45 11.71 5.85 1.97
CA ASP A 45 11.55 4.58 1.28
C ASP A 45 10.87 3.57 2.20
N MET A 46 9.64 3.20 1.87
CA MET A 46 8.87 2.24 2.66
C MET A 46 9.22 0.78 2.35
N GLY A 47 10.05 0.52 1.33
CA GLY A 47 10.38 -0.83 0.90
C GLY A 47 9.21 -1.56 0.26
N THR A 48 9.19 -2.89 0.37
CA THR A 48 8.22 -3.77 -0.29
C THR A 48 7.79 -4.90 0.66
N LEU A 49 6.86 -5.77 0.23
CA LEU A 49 6.50 -7.00 0.96
C LEU A 49 7.44 -8.17 0.62
N GLY A 50 8.68 -7.88 0.21
CA GLY A 50 9.71 -8.86 -0.16
C GLY A 50 9.92 -9.01 -1.68
N GLY A 51 9.17 -8.28 -2.50
CA GLY A 51 9.38 -8.15 -3.94
C GLY A 51 10.22 -6.92 -4.31
N THR A 52 10.05 -6.37 -5.51
CA THR A 52 10.90 -5.28 -6.00
C THR A 52 10.20 -3.93 -6.09
N THR A 53 8.88 -3.85 -6.09
CA THR A 53 8.15 -2.57 -6.24
C THR A 53 7.01 -2.42 -5.25
N SER A 54 6.67 -1.17 -4.97
CA SER A 54 5.53 -0.79 -4.13
C SER A 54 5.04 0.61 -4.47
N GLU A 55 3.76 0.88 -4.18
CA GLU A 55 3.08 2.14 -4.42
C GLU A 55 2.05 2.39 -3.31
N VAL A 56 1.94 3.63 -2.80
CA VAL A 56 0.84 4.07 -1.93
C VAL A 56 -0.10 4.95 -2.76
N TRP A 57 -1.37 4.61 -2.83
CA TRP A 57 -2.36 5.38 -3.61
C TRP A 57 -3.18 6.34 -2.76
N ASP A 58 -3.40 6.01 -1.48
CA ASP A 58 -4.19 6.84 -0.58
C ASP A 58 -3.65 6.79 0.85
N MET A 59 -3.93 7.85 1.59
CA MET A 59 -3.57 7.98 2.98
C MET A 59 -4.57 8.85 3.72
N ASN A 60 -4.88 8.46 4.95
CA ASN A 60 -5.63 9.25 5.89
C ASN A 60 -4.80 9.51 7.15
N ASP A 61 -4.92 10.72 7.71
CA ASP A 61 -4.10 11.14 8.84
C ASP A 61 -4.32 10.32 10.12
N GLN A 62 -5.51 9.74 10.28
CA GLN A 62 -5.93 9.03 11.49
C GLN A 62 -5.72 7.52 11.38
N SER A 63 -5.88 6.94 10.20
CA SER A 63 -5.85 5.48 10.02
C SER A 63 -4.53 4.99 9.42
N GLY A 64 -4.02 5.65 8.38
CA GLY A 64 -2.75 5.30 7.75
C GLY A 64 -2.84 5.30 6.23
N SER A 65 -1.93 4.55 5.60
CA SER A 65 -1.76 4.52 4.14
C SER A 65 -2.11 3.16 3.55
N VAL A 66 -2.64 3.17 2.34
CA VAL A 66 -2.98 1.95 1.58
C VAL A 66 -2.38 1.97 0.19
N GLY A 67 -2.11 0.77 -0.32
CA GLY A 67 -1.41 0.65 -1.57
C GLY A 67 -1.29 -0.77 -2.08
N GLY A 68 -0.30 -0.96 -2.94
CA GLY A 68 0.09 -2.25 -3.51
C GLY A 68 1.59 -2.42 -3.38
N ALA A 69 2.02 -3.57 -2.89
CA ALA A 69 3.43 -3.93 -2.85
C ALA A 69 3.66 -5.36 -3.36
N GLN A 70 4.77 -5.57 -4.05
CA GLN A 70 5.13 -6.90 -4.49
C GLN A 70 5.62 -7.74 -3.32
N ILE A 71 5.14 -8.98 -3.28
CA ILE A 71 5.72 -10.05 -2.46
C ILE A 71 6.87 -10.73 -3.21
N SER A 72 7.58 -11.65 -2.54
CA SER A 72 8.75 -12.37 -3.09
C SER A 72 8.49 -13.12 -4.40
N THR A 73 7.24 -13.47 -4.71
CA THR A 73 6.85 -14.11 -5.99
C THR A 73 6.56 -13.11 -7.11
N GLY A 74 6.74 -11.81 -6.87
CA GLY A 74 6.47 -10.72 -7.82
C GLY A 74 4.99 -10.35 -7.98
N LYS A 75 4.09 -11.02 -7.26
CA LYS A 75 2.66 -10.68 -7.26
C LYS A 75 2.42 -9.43 -6.44
N MET A 76 1.53 -8.56 -6.93
CA MET A 76 1.09 -7.38 -6.18
C MET A 76 0.11 -7.79 -5.07
N ARG A 77 0.28 -7.22 -3.88
CA ARG A 77 -0.61 -7.39 -2.73
C ARG A 77 -1.04 -6.05 -2.18
N ALA A 78 -2.32 -5.95 -1.89
CA ALA A 78 -2.88 -4.84 -1.14
C ALA A 78 -2.25 -4.83 0.24
N PHE A 79 -1.89 -3.66 0.74
CA PHE A 79 -1.46 -3.48 2.12
C PHE A 79 -2.25 -2.38 2.79
N TYR A 80 -2.28 -2.44 4.12
CA TYR A 80 -2.70 -1.34 4.98
C TYR A 80 -1.61 -1.11 6.03
N LEU A 81 -0.96 0.04 5.94
CA LEU A 81 0.09 0.44 6.86
C LEU A 81 -0.46 1.48 7.83
N GLN A 82 -0.45 1.14 9.12
CA GLN A 82 -0.97 2.03 10.17
C GLN A 82 -0.14 3.31 10.30
N VAL A 83 -0.80 4.37 10.78
CA VAL A 83 -0.16 5.66 11.04
C VAL A 83 1.10 5.51 11.92
N GLY A 84 2.18 6.17 11.50
CA GLY A 84 3.45 6.19 12.24
C GLY A 84 4.42 5.05 11.92
N ALA A 85 4.02 4.05 11.12
CA ALA A 85 4.95 3.06 10.61
C ALA A 85 5.80 3.65 9.48
N GLU A 86 7.09 3.28 9.45
CA GLU A 86 8.08 3.85 8.53
C GLU A 86 8.44 2.93 7.36
N SER A 87 8.10 1.64 7.43
CA SER A 87 8.39 0.66 6.37
C SER A 87 7.35 -0.45 6.33
N LEU A 88 7.15 -1.02 5.14
CA LEU A 88 6.31 -2.19 4.93
C LEU A 88 6.96 -3.44 5.51
N GLN A 89 6.14 -4.22 6.19
CA GLN A 89 6.44 -5.54 6.71
C GLN A 89 5.44 -6.55 6.17
N PRO A 90 5.78 -7.86 6.11
CA PRO A 90 4.86 -8.87 5.57
C PRO A 90 3.48 -8.91 6.25
N PHE A 91 3.37 -8.47 7.52
CA PHE A 91 2.11 -8.42 8.24
C PHE A 91 1.20 -7.25 7.84
N ASP A 92 1.69 -6.30 7.05
CA ASP A 92 0.88 -5.20 6.49
C ASP A 92 0.08 -5.65 5.25
N GLU A 93 0.37 -6.83 4.68
CA GLU A 93 -0.44 -7.45 3.62
C GLU A 93 -1.89 -7.64 4.10
N LEU A 94 -2.85 -7.13 3.33
CA LEU A 94 -4.26 -7.39 3.57
C LEU A 94 -4.60 -8.85 3.19
N PRO A 95 -5.50 -9.51 3.96
CA PRO A 95 -5.87 -10.88 3.70
C PRO A 95 -6.54 -11.04 2.32
N PRO A 96 -6.48 -12.24 1.72
CA PRO A 96 -7.21 -12.52 0.50
C PRO A 96 -8.73 -12.47 0.73
N LEU A 97 -9.50 -12.45 -0.36
CA LEU A 97 -10.96 -12.61 -0.28
C LEU A 97 -11.34 -13.92 0.42
N PRO A 98 -12.47 -13.97 1.15
CA PRO A 98 -12.95 -15.20 1.77
C PRO A 98 -13.02 -16.37 0.79
N GLY A 99 -12.49 -17.53 1.20
CA GLY A 99 -12.48 -18.76 0.39
C GLY A 99 -11.35 -18.85 -0.64
N VAL A 100 -10.49 -17.84 -0.77
CA VAL A 100 -9.28 -17.91 -1.60
C VAL A 100 -8.19 -18.69 -0.85
N THR A 101 -7.75 -19.80 -1.42
CA THR A 101 -6.69 -20.67 -0.85
C THR A 101 -5.41 -20.68 -1.67
N ARG A 102 -5.46 -20.13 -2.88
CA ARG A 102 -4.30 -19.97 -3.78
C ARG A 102 -3.41 -18.81 -3.32
N THR A 103 -2.13 -18.89 -3.62
CA THR A 103 -1.12 -17.89 -3.22
C THR A 103 -0.62 -17.01 -4.36
N ASP A 104 -1.07 -17.24 -5.59
CA ASP A 104 -0.64 -16.54 -6.81
C ASP A 104 -1.65 -15.50 -7.32
N TYR A 105 -2.63 -15.15 -6.48
CA TYR A 105 -3.62 -14.09 -6.74
C TYR A 105 -2.96 -12.70 -6.76
N GLN A 106 -3.74 -11.64 -7.02
CA GLN A 106 -3.32 -10.24 -6.89
C GLN A 106 -4.37 -9.44 -6.12
N SER A 107 -3.92 -8.42 -5.41
CA SER A 107 -4.76 -7.43 -4.77
C SER A 107 -4.06 -6.08 -4.73
N GLU A 108 -4.85 -5.01 -4.73
CA GLU A 108 -4.41 -3.61 -4.56
C GLU A 108 -5.49 -2.83 -3.80
N ALA A 109 -5.09 -1.93 -2.92
CA ALA A 109 -5.99 -1.06 -2.16
C ALA A 109 -5.85 0.39 -2.63
N TYR A 110 -6.96 1.04 -2.98
CA TYR A 110 -6.95 2.37 -3.60
C TYR A 110 -7.53 3.48 -2.73
N GLY A 111 -8.21 3.14 -1.63
CA GLY A 111 -8.83 4.14 -0.78
C GLY A 111 -8.90 3.70 0.67
N VAL A 112 -8.73 4.64 1.58
CA VAL A 112 -8.86 4.44 3.03
C VAL A 112 -9.59 5.60 3.67
N ASN A 113 -10.55 5.31 4.56
CA ASN A 113 -11.24 6.35 5.33
C ASN A 113 -10.62 6.52 6.74
N SER A 114 -11.14 7.49 7.50
CA SER A 114 -10.71 7.78 8.87
C SER A 114 -10.98 6.64 9.87
N PHE A 115 -11.86 5.71 9.54
CA PHE A 115 -12.13 4.52 10.36
C PHE A 115 -11.17 3.37 10.06
N GLY A 116 -10.33 3.52 9.04
CA GLY A 116 -9.44 2.46 8.55
C GLY A 116 -10.12 1.48 7.60
N ASP A 117 -11.33 1.78 7.13
CA ASP A 117 -11.94 0.98 6.07
C ASP A 117 -11.15 1.14 4.79
N VAL A 118 -10.75 0.03 4.18
CA VAL A 118 -9.96 0.01 2.96
C VAL A 118 -10.78 -0.53 1.81
N VAL A 119 -10.71 0.11 0.65
CA VAL A 119 -11.36 -0.36 -0.59
C VAL A 119 -10.33 -0.59 -1.68
N GLY A 120 -10.63 -1.54 -2.56
CA GLY A 120 -9.73 -1.90 -3.65
C GLY A 120 -10.27 -3.06 -4.47
N TYR A 121 -9.36 -3.77 -5.14
CA TYR A 121 -9.69 -5.04 -5.78
C TYR A 121 -8.79 -6.16 -5.29
N ALA A 122 -9.35 -7.37 -5.32
CA ALA A 122 -8.62 -8.61 -5.09
C ALA A 122 -9.13 -9.68 -6.05
N GLN A 123 -8.24 -10.57 -6.47
CA GLN A 123 -8.57 -11.72 -7.30
C GLN A 123 -9.13 -12.85 -6.46
N ASN A 124 -10.25 -13.44 -6.91
CA ASN A 124 -10.87 -14.60 -6.27
C ASN A 124 -10.13 -15.92 -6.62
N GLN A 125 -10.68 -17.07 -6.21
CA GLN A 125 -10.10 -18.39 -6.46
C GLN A 125 -9.90 -18.69 -7.97
N SER A 126 -10.68 -18.06 -8.84
CA SER A 126 -10.60 -18.16 -10.30
C SER A 126 -9.79 -17.03 -10.96
N LEU A 127 -8.98 -16.30 -10.18
CA LEU A 127 -8.22 -15.11 -10.61
C LEU A 127 -9.06 -13.96 -11.18
N THR A 128 -10.37 -13.98 -10.95
CA THR A 128 -11.23 -12.89 -11.42
C THR A 128 -11.19 -11.76 -10.40
N SER A 129 -10.90 -10.54 -10.86
CA SER A 129 -10.92 -9.35 -10.00
C SER A 129 -12.33 -9.10 -9.46
N ARG A 130 -12.38 -8.79 -8.17
CA ARG A 130 -13.58 -8.39 -7.42
C ARG A 130 -13.22 -7.17 -6.59
N ALA A 131 -14.14 -6.22 -6.51
CA ALA A 131 -14.02 -5.15 -5.53
C ALA A 131 -14.09 -5.75 -4.12
N PHE A 132 -13.34 -5.17 -3.18
CA PHE A 132 -13.43 -5.53 -1.76
C PHE A 132 -13.57 -4.29 -0.90
N LYS A 133 -14.14 -4.49 0.29
CA LYS A 133 -13.99 -3.62 1.45
C LYS A 133 -13.31 -4.46 2.55
N TYR A 134 -12.27 -3.91 3.16
CA TYR A 134 -11.62 -4.47 4.35
C TYR A 134 -11.90 -3.53 5.52
N GLU A 135 -12.26 -4.11 6.65
CA GLU A 135 -12.56 -3.39 7.88
C GLU A 135 -11.65 -3.93 8.99
N PRO A 136 -10.85 -3.09 9.65
CA PRO A 136 -10.00 -3.53 10.76
C PRO A 136 -10.86 -4.19 11.84
N GLY A 137 -10.62 -5.48 12.11
CA GLY A 137 -11.38 -6.25 13.12
C GLY A 137 -12.66 -6.94 12.62
N SER A 138 -13.10 -6.69 11.39
CA SER A 138 -14.28 -7.34 10.77
C SER A 138 -13.87 -8.13 9.54
N MET A 139 -13.28 -9.32 9.75
CA MET A 139 -13.42 -10.41 8.78
C MET A 139 -14.85 -10.96 8.90
N THR A 140 -15.85 -10.20 8.45
CA THR A 140 -17.22 -10.69 8.30
C THR A 140 -17.62 -10.59 6.84
N SER A 141 -17.82 -11.78 6.24
CA SER A 141 -18.28 -12.01 4.88
C SER A 141 -19.55 -11.23 4.53
N ALA A 142 -19.61 -10.72 3.30
CA ALA A 142 -20.88 -10.54 2.58
C ALA A 142 -21.22 -11.81 1.77
#